data_AF-A0A816WQL4-F1
#
_entry.id   AF-A0A816WQL4-F1
#
_cell.length_a   1.000
_cell.length_b   1.000
_cell.length_c   1.000
_cell.angle_alpha   90.00
_cell.angle_beta   90.00
_cell.angle_gamma   90.00
#
_symmetry.space_group_name_H-M   'P 1'
#
loop_
_entity.id
_entity.type
_entity.pdbx_description
1 polymer ?
#
loop_
_entity_poly.entity_id
_entity_poly.type
_entity_poly.pdbx_seq_one_letter_code
_entity_poly.pdbx_strand_id
1 'polypeptide(L)'
;MLQLLLLCILSLVSCQTPAKTYYIRKDYFHGLKPGEFTVYNPTGKTTYYRIESHYGILHSLELISYPSKIVVGKLKAKLSLLLYKAELDIFDNKSQRWINGTIDANFQLFESRFTIQWNGRRLIMVSDAFSLITRFYDEQQPNIILAKFRKRFESYLFVNKFDMEIFVNDLPDSIFLLGLAVKDRNRRTHRKT
;
A
#
# COMPACT_ATOMS: atom_id res chain seq x y z
N MET A 1 5.37 -40.44 -28.47
CA MET A 1 4.44 -39.29 -28.50
C MET A 1 3.88 -38.87 -27.14
N LEU A 2 3.94 -39.69 -26.07
CA LEU A 2 3.42 -39.32 -24.74
C LEU A 2 4.36 -38.43 -23.91
N GLN A 3 5.67 -38.43 -24.20
CA GLN A 3 6.66 -37.66 -23.44
C GLN A 3 6.67 -36.15 -23.76
N LEU A 4 6.12 -35.73 -24.91
CA LEU A 4 6.06 -34.30 -25.26
C LEU A 4 4.92 -33.56 -24.53
N LEU A 5 3.91 -34.27 -24.03
CA LEU A 5 2.73 -33.66 -23.41
C LEU A 5 2.94 -33.33 -21.92
N LEU A 6 3.94 -33.94 -21.28
CA LEU A 6 4.28 -33.68 -19.87
C LEU A 6 5.18 -32.45 -19.69
N LEU A 7 5.91 -32.01 -20.72
CA LEU A 7 6.76 -30.81 -20.64
C LEU A 7 5.98 -29.50 -20.72
N CYS A 8 4.76 -29.48 -21.27
CA CYS A 8 3.94 -28.25 -21.33
C CYS A 8 3.22 -27.91 -20.01
N ILE A 9 3.09 -28.88 -19.10
CA ILE A 9 2.44 -28.69 -17.79
C ILE A 9 3.41 -28.07 -16.77
N LEU A 10 4.72 -28.10 -17.04
CA LEU A 10 5.74 -27.37 -16.31
C LEU A 10 5.95 -25.95 -16.86
N SER A 11 4.92 -25.35 -17.46
CA SER A 11 4.84 -23.90 -17.62
C SER A 11 4.69 -23.27 -16.23
N LEU A 12 5.83 -23.25 -15.52
CA LEU A 12 6.28 -22.24 -14.58
C LEU A 12 5.14 -21.36 -14.09
N VAL A 13 4.34 -21.90 -13.17
CA VAL A 13 3.79 -21.05 -12.11
C VAL A 13 5.02 -20.55 -11.38
N SER A 14 5.62 -19.47 -11.89
CA SER A 14 6.68 -18.74 -11.22
C SER A 14 6.05 -18.24 -9.93
N CYS A 15 6.21 -19.04 -8.88
CA CYS A 15 5.79 -18.69 -7.55
C CYS A 15 6.74 -17.57 -7.11
N GLN A 16 6.36 -16.33 -7.40
CA GLN A 16 7.14 -15.16 -6.98
C GLN A 16 7.25 -15.21 -5.46
N THR A 17 8.46 -15.40 -4.97
CA THR A 17 8.73 -15.37 -3.53
C THR A 17 8.86 -13.91 -3.11
N PRO A 18 8.14 -13.45 -2.07
CA PRO A 18 8.24 -12.08 -1.62
C PRO A 18 9.65 -11.79 -1.09
N ALA A 19 10.25 -10.71 -1.56
CA ALA A 19 11.53 -10.21 -1.07
C ALA A 19 11.41 -9.69 0.38
N LYS A 20 10.27 -9.10 0.72
CA LYS A 20 9.97 -8.62 2.08
C LYS A 20 8.53 -8.94 2.44
N THR A 21 8.29 -9.19 3.71
CA THR A 21 6.94 -9.38 4.25
C THR A 21 6.75 -8.55 5.52
N TYR A 22 5.55 -8.02 5.67
CA TYR A 22 5.15 -7.22 6.82
C TYR A 22 3.80 -7.64 7.36
N TYR A 23 3.66 -7.53 8.68
CA TYR A 23 2.38 -7.60 9.36
C TYR A 23 1.92 -6.19 9.73
N ILE A 24 0.74 -5.78 9.29
CA ILE A 24 0.21 -4.44 9.49
C ILE A 24 -1.01 -4.50 10.39
N ARG A 25 -1.04 -3.67 11.43
CA ARG A 25 -2.15 -3.57 12.37
C ARG A 25 -2.65 -2.14 12.47
N LYS A 26 -3.97 -1.97 12.51
CA LYS A 26 -4.62 -0.72 12.89
C LYS A 26 -4.74 -0.64 14.41
N ASP A 27 -4.24 0.42 15.03
CA ASP A 27 -4.27 0.55 16.50
C ASP A 27 -5.60 1.08 17.01
N TYR A 28 -6.09 0.51 18.11
CA TYR A 28 -7.45 0.67 18.64
C TYR A 28 -7.72 2.08 19.20
N PHE A 29 -6.76 2.64 19.95
CA PHE A 29 -6.87 3.99 20.52
C PHE A 29 -6.86 5.10 19.45
N HIS A 30 -6.46 4.75 18.22
CA HIS A 30 -6.46 5.62 17.05
C HIS A 30 -7.55 5.23 16.04
N GLY A 31 -8.44 4.29 16.40
CA GLY A 31 -9.40 3.64 15.49
C GLY A 31 -10.38 4.59 14.79
N LEU A 32 -10.52 5.83 15.24
CA LEU A 32 -11.30 6.88 14.58
C LEU A 32 -10.55 7.54 13.41
N LYS A 33 -9.21 7.51 13.41
CA LYS A 33 -8.38 8.16 12.41
C LYS A 33 -8.17 7.26 11.19
N PRO A 34 -8.55 7.69 9.98
CA PRO A 34 -8.28 6.95 8.76
C PRO A 34 -6.79 6.97 8.42
N GLY A 35 -6.25 5.86 7.90
CA GLY A 35 -4.89 5.79 7.37
C GLY A 35 -3.75 5.59 8.37
N GLU A 36 -4.02 5.55 9.68
CA GLU A 36 -2.99 5.26 10.71
C GLU A 36 -2.82 3.75 10.94
N PHE A 37 -1.57 3.28 10.88
CA PHE A 37 -1.21 1.87 11.06
C PHE A 37 0.18 1.72 11.67
N THR A 38 0.40 0.60 12.35
CA THR A 38 1.73 0.15 12.74
C THR A 38 2.13 -1.05 11.90
N VAL A 39 3.35 -1.01 11.37
CA VAL A 39 3.95 -2.01 10.50
C VAL A 39 5.00 -2.76 11.28
N TYR A 40 4.83 -4.06 11.37
CA TYR A 40 5.69 -4.96 12.10
C TYR A 40 6.41 -5.92 11.16
N ASN A 41 7.44 -6.57 11.68
CA ASN A 41 7.95 -7.81 11.11
C ASN A 41 6.84 -8.87 11.02
N PRO A 42 7.02 -9.95 10.24
CA PRO A 42 5.99 -10.97 10.03
C PRO A 42 5.48 -11.64 11.30
N THR A 43 6.34 -11.70 12.34
CA THR A 43 5.99 -12.27 13.65
C THR A 43 5.16 -11.33 14.54
N GLY A 44 5.03 -10.05 14.16
CA GLY A 44 4.32 -9.03 14.93
C GLY A 44 5.07 -8.50 16.16
N LYS A 45 6.36 -8.86 16.34
CA LYS A 45 7.14 -8.53 17.54
C LYS A 45 7.93 -7.23 17.42
N THR A 46 8.42 -6.91 16.23
CA THR A 46 9.31 -5.76 15.99
C THR A 46 8.62 -4.76 15.09
N THR A 47 8.54 -3.50 15.51
CA THR A 47 8.03 -2.41 14.68
C THR A 47 9.09 -1.94 13.69
N TYR A 48 8.73 -1.87 12.41
CA TYR A 48 9.55 -1.27 11.37
C TYR A 48 9.05 0.11 10.95
N TYR A 49 7.74 0.32 10.94
CA TYR A 49 7.17 1.61 10.58
C TYR A 49 5.91 1.94 11.37
N ARG A 50 5.60 3.23 11.43
CA ARG A 50 4.36 3.77 11.98
C ARG A 50 3.85 4.88 11.06
N ILE A 51 2.56 4.87 10.75
CA ILE A 51 1.89 5.97 10.07
C ILE A 51 1.11 6.78 11.09
N GLU A 52 1.41 8.08 11.17
CA GLU A 52 0.79 9.03 12.09
C GLU A 52 0.11 10.15 11.32
N SER A 53 -0.98 10.69 11.85
CA SER A 53 -1.64 11.88 11.30
C SER A 53 -1.40 13.10 12.19
N HIS A 54 -1.16 14.24 11.56
CA HIS A 54 -1.10 15.55 12.22
C HIS A 54 -2.41 16.31 11.95
N TYR A 55 -3.01 16.90 12.99
CA TYR A 55 -4.27 17.65 12.87
C TYR A 55 -4.03 19.09 12.37
N GLY A 56 -4.79 19.48 11.33
CA GLY A 56 -4.84 20.82 10.75
C GLY A 56 -5.76 20.85 9.51
N ILE A 57 -5.93 22.02 8.88
CA ILE A 57 -6.75 22.21 7.66
C ILE A 57 -6.24 21.34 6.49
N LEU A 58 -4.98 20.91 6.55
CA LEU A 58 -4.32 20.07 5.56
C LEU A 58 -4.08 18.70 6.19
N HIS A 59 -5.02 17.77 6.02
CA HIS A 59 -4.92 16.42 6.55
C HIS A 59 -3.69 15.65 6.00
N SER A 60 -2.59 15.68 6.74
CA SER A 60 -1.31 15.04 6.39
C SER A 60 -1.04 13.78 7.20
N LEU A 61 -0.41 12.80 6.56
CA LEU A 61 0.14 11.60 7.19
C LEU A 61 1.66 11.60 7.06
N GLU A 62 2.35 11.08 8.06
CA GLU A 62 3.78 10.84 8.06
C GLU A 62 4.05 9.36 8.31
N LEU A 63 4.97 8.79 7.53
CA LEU A 63 5.49 7.45 7.71
C LEU A 63 6.85 7.55 8.41
N ILE A 64 6.91 7.00 9.63
CA ILE A 64 8.07 7.04 10.51
C ILE A 64 8.70 5.64 10.52
N SER A 65 10.00 5.53 10.28
CA SER A 65 10.74 4.28 10.38
C SER A 65 11.30 4.05 11.79
N TYR A 66 11.31 2.80 12.24
CA TYR A 66 11.86 2.37 13.52
C TYR A 66 13.08 1.47 13.33
N PRO A 67 14.03 1.46 14.30
CA PRO A 67 13.99 2.15 15.59
C PRO A 67 14.44 3.63 15.53
N SER A 68 14.94 4.11 14.39
CA SER A 68 15.54 5.44 14.24
C SER A 68 14.57 6.62 14.43
N LYS A 69 13.25 6.38 14.33
CA LYS A 69 12.17 7.38 14.42
C LYS A 69 12.33 8.54 13.42
N ILE A 70 12.84 8.25 12.23
CA ILE A 70 12.95 9.24 11.15
C ILE A 70 11.73 9.18 10.24
N VAL A 71 11.31 10.33 9.71
CA VAL A 71 10.23 10.40 8.71
C VAL A 71 10.81 10.01 7.35
N VAL A 72 10.25 8.96 6.75
CA VAL A 72 10.68 8.39 5.45
C VAL A 72 9.63 8.58 4.35
N GLY A 73 8.46 9.09 4.70
CA GLY A 73 7.39 9.38 3.76
C GLY A 73 6.38 10.36 4.34
N LYS A 74 5.82 11.19 3.48
CA LYS A 74 4.75 12.13 3.81
C LYS A 74 3.66 12.02 2.77
N LEU A 75 2.42 12.21 3.21
CA LEU A 75 1.25 12.21 2.36
C LEU A 75 0.37 13.39 2.74
N LYS A 76 0.03 14.23 1.78
CA LYS A 76 -0.82 15.40 1.98
C LYS A 76 -2.04 15.30 1.08
N ALA A 77 -3.21 15.14 1.69
CA ALA A 77 -4.46 15.11 0.92
C ALA A 77 -4.78 16.51 0.39
N LYS A 78 -5.07 16.60 -0.91
CA LYS A 78 -5.75 17.74 -1.52
C LYS A 78 -7.22 17.40 -1.59
N LEU A 79 -8.04 18.05 -0.76
CA LEU A 79 -9.49 17.90 -0.85
C LEU A 79 -9.94 18.53 -2.18
N SER A 80 -10.44 17.70 -3.09
CA SER A 80 -11.17 18.12 -4.28
C SER A 80 -12.57 17.53 -4.21
N LEU A 81 -13.57 18.27 -4.69
CA LEU A 81 -15.01 17.94 -4.57
C LEU A 81 -15.41 16.60 -5.22
N LEU A 82 -14.63 16.08 -6.17
CA LEU A 82 -15.02 14.91 -6.98
C LEU A 82 -14.02 13.76 -6.98
N LEU A 83 -12.74 14.00 -6.68
CA LEU A 83 -11.67 12.99 -6.74
C LEU A 83 -10.71 13.17 -5.57
N TYR A 84 -10.35 12.08 -4.89
CA TYR A 84 -9.27 12.14 -3.91
C TYR A 84 -7.93 12.20 -4.62
N LYS A 85 -7.26 13.35 -4.50
CA LYS A 85 -5.88 13.56 -4.93
C LYS A 85 -5.01 13.79 -3.71
N ALA A 86 -3.84 13.17 -3.67
CA ALA A 86 -2.86 13.42 -2.63
C ALA A 86 -1.47 13.63 -3.23
N GLU A 87 -0.71 14.53 -2.62
CA GLU A 87 0.72 14.64 -2.84
C GLU A 87 1.43 13.68 -1.90
N LEU A 88 2.46 13.02 -2.40
CA LEU A 88 3.32 12.13 -1.63
C LEU A 88 4.76 12.60 -1.75
N ASP A 89 5.49 12.61 -0.64
CA ASP A 89 6.93 12.86 -0.64
C ASP A 89 7.59 11.67 0.01
N ILE A 90 8.52 11.00 -0.68
CA ILE A 90 9.23 9.84 -0.14
C ILE A 90 10.72 10.16 -0.12
N PHE A 91 11.36 9.87 1.01
CA PHE A 91 12.80 9.91 1.11
C PHE A 91 13.39 8.68 0.41
N ASP A 92 14.10 8.89 -0.69
CA ASP A 92 14.80 7.84 -1.39
C ASP A 92 16.19 7.65 -0.79
N ASN A 93 16.42 6.49 -0.19
CA ASN A 93 17.69 6.16 0.45
C ASN A 93 18.84 5.99 -0.58
N LYS A 94 18.55 5.71 -1.85
CA LYS A 94 19.61 5.58 -2.88
C LYS A 94 20.15 6.95 -3.28
N SER A 95 19.26 7.90 -3.59
CA SER A 95 19.65 9.25 -3.97
C SER A 95 19.85 10.22 -2.80
N GLN A 96 19.49 9.82 -1.57
CA GLN A 96 19.51 10.64 -0.36
C GLN A 96 18.69 11.94 -0.52
N ARG A 97 17.57 11.87 -1.25
CA ARG A 97 16.72 13.02 -1.56
C ARG A 97 15.25 12.71 -1.35
N TRP A 98 14.50 13.76 -1.05
CA TRP A 98 13.04 13.71 -1.10
C TRP A 98 12.59 13.77 -2.55
N ILE A 99 11.76 12.81 -2.95
CA ILE A 99 11.16 12.76 -4.27
C ILE A 99 9.65 12.90 -4.13
N ASN A 100 9.12 13.94 -4.73
CA ASN A 100 7.70 14.22 -4.78
C ASN A 100 6.99 13.29 -5.78
N GLY A 101 5.72 13.05 -5.52
CA GLY A 101 4.83 12.27 -6.36
C GLY A 101 3.37 12.57 -6.06
N THR A 102 2.48 11.88 -6.75
CA THR A 102 1.03 12.03 -6.56
C THR A 102 0.32 10.69 -6.48
N ILE A 103 -0.79 10.65 -5.75
CA ILE A 103 -1.73 9.55 -5.72
C ILE A 103 -3.10 10.09 -6.14
N ASP A 104 -3.63 9.57 -7.22
CA ASP A 104 -4.96 9.90 -7.75
C ASP A 104 -5.87 8.68 -7.60
N ALA A 105 -7.03 8.86 -6.96
CA ALA A 105 -8.03 7.81 -6.81
C ALA A 105 -9.07 7.87 -7.93
N ASN A 106 -9.25 6.75 -8.64
CA ASN A 106 -10.25 6.55 -9.67
C ASN A 106 -11.17 5.41 -9.24
N PHE A 107 -12.41 5.74 -8.89
CA PHE A 107 -13.39 4.75 -8.44
C PHE A 107 -14.25 4.30 -9.61
N GLN A 108 -14.30 2.99 -9.84
CA GLN A 108 -15.29 2.35 -10.69
C GLN A 108 -16.26 1.56 -9.81
N LEU A 109 -17.46 1.26 -10.31
CA LEU A 109 -18.56 0.67 -9.51
C LEU A 109 -18.15 -0.57 -8.69
N PHE A 110 -17.20 -1.37 -9.16
CA PHE A 110 -16.78 -2.63 -8.54
C PHE A 110 -15.28 -2.71 -8.21
N GLU A 111 -14.52 -1.65 -8.49
CA GLU A 111 -13.07 -1.63 -8.36
C GLU A 111 -12.59 -0.28 -7.82
N SER A 112 -11.76 -0.31 -6.79
CA SER A 112 -11.01 0.87 -6.35
C SER A 112 -9.63 0.84 -6.99
N ARG A 113 -9.40 1.75 -7.92
CA ARG A 113 -8.13 1.91 -8.63
C ARG A 113 -7.45 3.20 -8.21
N PHE A 114 -6.15 3.15 -7.97
CA PHE A 114 -5.36 4.31 -7.63
C PHE A 114 -4.13 4.35 -8.52
N THR A 115 -3.84 5.52 -9.05
CA THR A 115 -2.65 5.78 -9.85
C THR A 115 -1.65 6.55 -9.00
N ILE A 116 -0.45 6.00 -8.88
CA ILE A 116 0.65 6.59 -8.12
C ILE A 116 1.73 7.00 -9.10
N GLN A 117 2.04 8.28 -9.19
CA GLN A 117 3.16 8.79 -9.97
C GLN A 117 4.31 9.14 -9.02
N TRP A 118 5.48 8.52 -9.21
CA TRP A 118 6.65 8.78 -8.37
C TRP A 118 7.94 8.44 -9.11
N ASN A 119 8.91 9.35 -9.06
CA ASN A 119 10.23 9.19 -9.68
C ASN A 119 10.17 8.76 -11.18
N GLY A 120 9.28 9.38 -11.95
CA GLY A 120 9.08 9.07 -13.37
C GLY A 120 8.36 7.74 -13.66
N ARG A 121 8.00 6.96 -12.63
CA ARG A 121 7.25 5.72 -12.77
C ARG A 121 5.78 5.92 -12.41
N ARG A 122 4.92 5.14 -13.07
CA ARG A 122 3.48 5.16 -12.84
C ARG A 122 3.04 3.79 -12.37
N LEU A 123 2.69 3.70 -11.09
CA LEU A 123 2.25 2.47 -10.45
C LEU A 123 0.74 2.49 -10.32
N ILE A 124 0.14 1.32 -10.40
CA ILE A 124 -1.29 1.15 -10.22
C ILE A 124 -1.54 0.27 -9.01
N MET A 125 -2.39 0.74 -8.10
CA MET A 125 -2.93 -0.04 -6.99
C MET A 125 -4.39 -0.36 -7.28
N VAL A 126 -4.73 -1.66 -7.28
CA VAL A 126 -6.10 -2.14 -7.53
C VAL A 126 -6.61 -2.98 -6.36
N SER A 127 -7.86 -2.75 -5.99
CA SER A 127 -8.62 -3.59 -5.07
C SER A 127 -10.02 -3.83 -5.59
N ASP A 128 -10.37 -5.09 -5.83
CA ASP A 128 -11.72 -5.48 -6.19
C ASP A 128 -12.64 -5.37 -4.96
N ALA A 129 -13.90 -4.95 -5.15
CA ALA A 129 -14.84 -4.71 -4.05
C ALA A 129 -15.08 -5.94 -3.16
N PHE A 130 -15.05 -7.14 -3.75
CA PHE A 130 -15.28 -8.42 -3.07
C PHE A 130 -13.99 -9.12 -2.63
N SER A 131 -12.83 -8.54 -2.95
CA SER A 131 -11.54 -9.12 -2.64
C SER A 131 -10.95 -8.56 -1.35
N LEU A 132 -10.40 -9.44 -0.52
CA LEU A 132 -9.55 -9.04 0.60
C LEU A 132 -8.13 -8.68 0.14
N ILE A 133 -7.86 -8.73 -1.17
CA ILE A 133 -6.54 -8.55 -1.74
C ILE A 133 -6.47 -7.20 -2.46
N THR A 134 -5.33 -6.54 -2.31
CA THR A 134 -4.96 -5.36 -3.08
C THR A 134 -3.60 -5.61 -3.71
N ARG A 135 -3.46 -5.27 -4.99
CA ARG A 135 -2.25 -5.52 -5.76
C ARG A 135 -1.68 -4.21 -6.26
N PHE A 136 -0.35 -4.16 -6.36
CA PHE A 136 0.41 -3.10 -6.97
C PHE A 136 1.13 -3.66 -8.19
N TYR A 137 1.09 -2.95 -9.29
CA TYR A 137 1.85 -3.26 -10.51
C TYR A 137 2.37 -1.98 -11.16
N ASP A 138 3.40 -2.11 -11.99
CA ASP A 138 3.85 -1.03 -12.86
C ASP A 138 2.89 -0.93 -14.04
N GLU A 139 2.46 0.27 -14.42
CA GLU A 139 1.56 0.47 -15.58
C GLU A 139 2.19 -0.08 -16.87
N GLN A 140 3.51 -0.02 -17.00
CA GLN A 140 4.23 -0.55 -18.17
C GLN A 140 4.37 -2.08 -18.14
N GLN A 141 4.23 -2.71 -16.96
CA GLN A 141 4.42 -4.15 -16.76
C GLN A 141 3.29 -4.73 -15.89
N PRO A 142 2.03 -4.72 -16.37
CA PRO A 142 0.85 -5.03 -15.55
C PRO A 142 0.80 -6.47 -15.05
N ASN A 143 1.53 -7.39 -15.70
CA ASN A 143 1.60 -8.80 -15.33
C ASN A 143 2.57 -9.08 -14.17
N ILE A 144 3.34 -8.08 -13.73
CA ILE A 144 4.31 -8.21 -12.64
C ILE A 144 3.74 -7.54 -11.39
N ILE A 145 3.48 -8.35 -10.36
CA ILE A 145 3.03 -7.85 -9.06
C ILE A 145 4.25 -7.31 -8.31
N LEU A 146 4.22 -6.02 -7.99
CA LEU A 146 5.27 -5.35 -7.21
C LEU A 146 5.07 -5.57 -5.71
N ALA A 147 3.82 -5.45 -5.27
CA ALA A 147 3.42 -5.69 -3.89
C ALA A 147 1.98 -6.17 -3.81
N LYS A 148 1.65 -6.87 -2.74
CA LYS A 148 0.33 -7.42 -2.48
C LYS A 148 -0.02 -7.24 -1.01
N PHE A 149 -1.24 -6.81 -0.77
CA PHE A 149 -1.82 -6.70 0.56
C PHE A 149 -2.97 -7.68 0.67
N ARG A 150 -3.05 -8.40 1.78
CA ARG A 150 -4.15 -9.31 2.10
C ARG A 150 -4.73 -8.93 3.45
N LYS A 151 -5.99 -8.53 3.49
CA LYS A 151 -6.71 -8.35 4.74
C LYS A 151 -6.98 -9.72 5.37
N ARG A 152 -6.66 -9.90 6.65
CA ARG A 152 -6.91 -11.16 7.37
C ARG A 152 -8.40 -11.26 7.75
N PHE A 153 -8.99 -12.45 7.62
CA PHE A 153 -10.39 -12.70 8.01
C PHE A 153 -10.63 -12.44 9.49
N GLU A 154 -9.69 -12.72 10.39
CA GLU A 154 -9.79 -12.37 11.82
C GLU A 154 -10.01 -10.87 12.10
N SER A 155 -9.94 -10.01 11.07
CA SER A 155 -10.26 -8.58 11.17
C SER A 155 -11.74 -8.26 11.35
N TYR A 156 -12.66 -9.24 11.33
CA TYR A 156 -14.09 -9.00 11.57
C TYR A 156 -14.39 -8.64 13.03
N LEU A 157 -13.54 -9.04 13.97
CA LEU A 157 -13.67 -8.75 15.40
C LEU A 157 -12.89 -7.47 15.78
N PHE A 158 -13.18 -6.36 15.09
CA PHE A 158 -12.85 -4.98 15.49
C PHE A 158 -11.42 -4.43 15.21
N VAL A 159 -10.45 -5.22 14.74
CA VAL A 159 -9.11 -4.71 14.35
C VAL A 159 -8.79 -5.05 12.91
N ASN A 160 -8.60 -4.04 12.06
CA ASN A 160 -8.09 -4.28 10.70
C ASN A 160 -6.62 -4.76 10.78
N LYS A 161 -6.39 -6.00 10.35
CA LYS A 161 -5.08 -6.64 10.21
C LYS A 161 -4.81 -6.95 8.74
N PHE A 162 -3.59 -6.74 8.29
CA PHE A 162 -3.16 -7.03 6.92
C PHE A 162 -1.81 -7.72 6.91
N ASP A 163 -1.64 -8.61 5.94
CA ASP A 163 -0.33 -9.07 5.50
C ASP A 163 0.06 -8.29 4.25
N MET A 164 1.33 -7.93 4.17
CA MET A 164 1.90 -7.26 3.02
C MET A 164 3.11 -8.04 2.54
N GLU A 165 3.14 -8.30 1.24
CA GLU A 165 4.19 -8.99 0.52
C GLU A 165 4.75 -8.01 -0.51
N ILE A 166 6.05 -7.72 -0.48
CA ILE A 166 6.75 -6.94 -1.50
C ILE A 166 7.63 -7.89 -2.30
N PHE A 167 7.50 -7.88 -3.62
CA PHE A 167 8.22 -8.76 -4.53
C PHE A 167 9.42 -8.08 -5.19
N VAL A 168 9.59 -6.77 -5.00
CA VAL A 168 10.66 -5.97 -5.62
C VAL A 168 11.47 -5.20 -4.58
N ASN A 169 12.75 -4.92 -4.89
CA ASN A 169 13.68 -4.17 -4.03
C ASN A 169 14.11 -2.83 -4.62
N ASP A 170 13.63 -2.49 -5.82
CA ASP A 170 14.00 -1.28 -6.54
C ASP A 170 13.17 -0.06 -6.13
N LEU A 171 12.01 -0.26 -5.50
CA LEU A 171 11.12 0.76 -4.97
C LEU A 171 11.17 0.83 -3.44
N PRO A 172 11.02 2.03 -2.84
CA PRO A 172 10.96 2.18 -1.40
C PRO A 172 9.64 1.64 -0.84
N ASP A 173 9.70 0.91 0.27
CA ASP A 173 8.53 0.32 0.94
C ASP A 173 7.44 1.38 1.25
N SER A 174 7.88 2.62 1.51
CA SER A 174 7.03 3.80 1.75
C SER A 174 5.95 3.99 0.69
N ILE A 175 6.22 3.70 -0.58
CA ILE A 175 5.25 3.93 -1.67
C ILE A 175 4.01 3.04 -1.50
N PHE A 176 4.22 1.79 -1.11
CA PHE A 176 3.16 0.82 -0.92
C PHE A 176 2.39 1.09 0.38
N LEU A 177 3.11 1.44 1.45
CA LEU A 177 2.52 1.75 2.75
C LEU A 177 1.64 3.01 2.71
N LEU A 178 2.10 4.08 2.05
CA LEU A 178 1.31 5.31 1.87
C LEU A 178 0.14 5.09 0.92
N GLY A 179 0.30 4.25 -0.12
CA GLY A 179 -0.81 3.83 -0.98
C GLY A 179 -1.91 3.12 -0.18
N LEU A 180 -1.55 2.17 0.69
CA LEU A 180 -2.51 1.53 1.59
C LEU A 180 -3.24 2.53 2.49
N ALA A 181 -2.52 3.52 3.03
CA ALA A 181 -3.08 4.56 3.88
C ALA A 181 -4.17 5.38 3.18
N VAL A 182 -3.93 5.77 1.92
CA VAL A 182 -4.93 6.44 1.07
C VAL A 182 -6.17 5.58 0.90
N LYS A 183 -5.99 4.29 0.61
CA LYS A 183 -7.11 3.36 0.41
C LYS A 183 -8.00 3.24 1.66
N ASP A 184 -7.40 3.04 2.84
CA ASP A 184 -8.17 2.94 4.09
C ASP A 184 -8.95 4.22 4.40
N ARG A 185 -8.36 5.37 4.07
CA ARG A 185 -9.00 6.67 4.25
C ARG A 185 -10.24 6.86 3.37
N ASN A 186 -10.14 6.53 2.09
CA ASN A 186 -11.26 6.70 1.16
C ASN A 186 -12.43 5.73 1.40
N ARG A 187 -12.19 4.55 1.99
CA ARG A 187 -13.30 3.63 2.34
C ARG A 187 -14.26 4.22 3.38
N ARG A 188 -13.81 5.17 4.21
CA ARG A 188 -14.64 5.78 5.26
C ARG A 188 -15.42 7.01 4.82
N THR A 189 -14.97 7.73 3.79
CA THR A 189 -15.70 8.89 3.25
C THR A 189 -16.97 8.45 2.52
N HIS A 190 -16.92 7.36 1.74
CA HIS A 190 -18.09 6.83 1.01
C HIS A 190 -19.10 6.04 1.87
N ARG A 191 -18.82 5.78 3.14
CA ARG A 191 -19.80 5.15 4.08
C ARG A 191 -20.70 6.18 4.78
N LYS A 192 -20.44 7.48 4.58
CA LYS A 192 -21.17 8.58 5.24
C LYS A 192 -22.15 9.31 4.32
N THR A 193 -22.34 8.80 3.11
CA THR A 193 -23.39 9.19 2.15
C THR A 193 -24.34 8.02 2.00
#